data_AF-A0A8J6F9F6-F1
#
_entry.id   AF-A0A8J6F9F6-F1
#
_cell.length_a   1.000
_cell.length_b   1.000
_cell.length_c   1.000
_cell.angle_alpha   90.00
_cell.angle_beta   90.00
_cell.angle_gamma   90.00
#
_symmetry.space_group_name_H-M   'P 1'
#
loop_
_entity.id
_entity.type
_entity.pdbx_description
1 polymer ?
#
loop_
_entity_poly.entity_id
_entity_poly.type
_entity_poly.pdbx_seq_one_letter_code
_entity_poly.pdbx_strand_id
1 'polypeptide(L)'
;MAVPDAEEAEGRENGSTDSKSSIENGRPPDPAHWAIDDVVNYFKAAGFEEQAVAFKDQEIDGKSLLLMTRNDVLTGLSLKLGPALKIYEYHVKPLQTQHLKSSSP
;
A
#
# COMPACT_ATOMS: atom_id res chain seq x y z
N MET A 1 47.98 -12.86 34.11
CA MET A 1 47.04 -12.73 35.25
C MET A 1 45.86 -11.93 34.73
N ALA A 2 44.68 -12.55 34.74
CA ALA A 2 43.49 -12.12 34.01
C ALA A 2 42.66 -11.12 34.80
N VAL A 3 42.04 -10.16 34.09
CA VAL A 3 40.68 -9.67 34.35
C VAL A 3 40.01 -9.38 33.00
N PRO A 4 38.95 -10.11 32.61
CA PRO A 4 37.96 -9.63 31.65
C PRO A 4 36.59 -9.49 32.34
N ASP A 5 35.97 -8.32 32.24
CA ASP A 5 34.62 -8.02 32.73
C ASP A 5 34.19 -6.73 32.00
N ALA A 6 33.03 -6.52 31.38
CA ALA A 6 31.89 -7.35 31.01
C ALA A 6 31.25 -6.67 29.78
N GLU A 7 30.59 -7.45 28.92
CA GLU A 7 29.76 -6.94 27.83
C GLU A 7 28.56 -6.17 28.39
N GLU A 8 28.44 -4.88 28.08
CA GLU A 8 27.17 -4.17 28.15
C GLU A 8 26.47 -4.26 26.79
N ALA A 9 25.57 -5.23 26.72
CA ALA A 9 24.54 -5.32 25.71
C ALA A 9 23.44 -4.30 26.03
N GLU A 10 23.25 -3.31 25.16
CA GLU A 10 22.13 -2.36 25.26
C GLU A 10 21.25 -2.46 24.02
N GLY A 11 20.00 -2.87 24.25
CA GLY A 11 18.84 -2.25 23.61
C GLY A 11 18.54 -2.61 22.17
N ARG A 12 17.94 -3.78 21.96
CA ARG A 12 17.04 -4.00 20.81
C ARG A 12 15.81 -3.13 20.99
N GLU A 13 15.68 -2.03 20.24
CA GLU A 13 14.39 -1.32 20.15
C GLU A 13 13.59 -1.90 18.99
N ASN A 14 12.72 -2.84 19.36
CA ASN A 14 11.72 -3.44 18.50
C ASN A 14 10.59 -2.44 18.27
N GLY A 15 10.74 -1.56 17.28
CA GLY A 15 9.68 -0.69 16.77
C GLY A 15 8.65 -1.48 15.97
N SER A 16 7.97 -2.43 16.60
CA SER A 16 6.79 -3.08 16.03
C SER A 16 5.65 -2.07 16.09
N THR A 17 5.51 -1.27 15.04
CA THR A 17 4.30 -0.49 14.83
C THR A 17 3.19 -1.48 14.50
N ASP A 18 2.38 -1.79 15.50
CA ASP A 18 1.08 -2.45 15.39
C ASP A 18 0.18 -1.56 14.53
N SER A 19 0.32 -1.69 13.21
CA SER A 19 -0.63 -1.15 12.25
C SER A 19 -1.87 -2.02 12.36
N LYS A 20 -2.82 -1.57 13.19
CA LYS A 20 -4.17 -2.12 13.34
C LYS A 20 -4.68 -2.64 11.99
N SER A 21 -4.71 -3.96 11.85
CA SER A 21 -5.43 -4.61 10.76
C SER A 21 -6.93 -4.45 11.03
N SER A 22 -7.51 -3.36 10.53
CA SER A 22 -8.97 -3.19 10.45
C SER A 22 -9.52 -4.14 9.39
N ILE A 23 -9.49 -5.44 9.68
CA ILE A 23 -10.15 -6.48 8.90
C ILE A 23 -11.58 -6.57 9.42
N GLU A 24 -12.49 -5.78 8.86
CA GLU A 24 -13.92 -5.99 9.06
C GLU A 24 -14.34 -7.20 8.20
N ASN A 25 -14.75 -8.30 8.84
CA ASN A 25 -15.33 -9.48 8.18
C ASN A 25 -14.45 -10.23 7.16
N GLY A 26 -13.11 -10.15 7.26
CA GLY A 26 -12.20 -10.88 6.37
C GLY A 26 -12.06 -10.28 4.97
N ARG A 27 -12.75 -9.16 4.69
CA ARG A 27 -12.59 -8.38 3.47
C ARG A 27 -11.80 -7.11 3.82
N PRO A 28 -10.83 -6.68 3.00
CA PRO A 28 -10.24 -5.36 3.20
C PRO A 28 -11.34 -4.28 3.17
N PRO A 29 -11.24 -3.24 4.00
CA PRO A 29 -12.21 -2.15 4.05
C PRO A 29 -12.40 -1.53 2.66
N ASP A 30 -13.58 -0.95 2.40
CA ASP A 30 -13.87 -0.31 1.10
C ASP A 30 -12.75 0.70 0.75
N PRO A 31 -12.13 0.60 -0.45
CA PRO A 31 -11.09 1.52 -0.88
C PRO A 31 -11.48 2.98 -0.81
N ALA A 32 -12.77 3.33 -0.83
CA ALA A 32 -13.23 4.72 -0.67
C ALA A 32 -12.84 5.36 0.68
N HIS A 33 -12.43 4.55 1.66
CA HIS A 33 -11.98 5.00 2.98
C HIS A 33 -10.48 4.85 3.21
N TRP A 34 -9.72 4.37 2.23
CA TRP A 34 -8.28 4.20 2.36
C TRP A 34 -7.57 5.55 2.42
N ALA A 35 -6.72 5.73 3.44
CA ALA A 35 -5.73 6.78 3.47
C ALA A 35 -4.57 6.45 2.50
N ILE A 36 -3.66 7.40 2.31
CA ILE A 36 -2.46 7.22 1.48
C ILE A 36 -1.66 5.99 1.96
N ASP A 37 -1.46 5.84 3.27
CA ASP A 37 -0.72 4.69 3.82
C ASP A 37 -1.42 3.35 3.55
N ASP A 38 -2.76 3.29 3.51
CA ASP A 38 -3.50 2.07 3.17
C ASP A 38 -3.28 1.69 1.70
N VAL A 39 -3.31 2.66 0.78
CA VAL A 39 -3.01 2.46 -0.65
C VAL A 39 -1.58 1.94 -0.82
N VAL A 40 -0.63 2.56 -0.15
CA VAL A 40 0.79 2.17 -0.19
C VAL A 40 0.94 0.74 0.35
N ASN A 41 0.41 0.44 1.53
CA ASN A 41 0.51 -0.87 2.16
C ASN A 41 -0.15 -1.96 1.30
N TYR A 42 -1.28 -1.66 0.66
CA TYR A 42 -1.93 -2.57 -0.28
C TYR A 42 -1.01 -2.96 -1.44
N PHE A 43 -0.39 -1.98 -2.11
CA PHE A 43 0.49 -2.26 -3.25
C PHE A 43 1.79 -2.94 -2.84
N LYS A 44 2.34 -2.61 -1.66
CA LYS A 44 3.46 -3.34 -1.07
C LYS A 44 3.12 -4.81 -0.84
N ALA A 45 1.99 -5.10 -0.19
CA ALA A 45 1.50 -6.45 0.06
C ALA A 45 1.18 -7.22 -1.24
N ALA A 46 0.81 -6.51 -2.31
CA ALA A 46 0.59 -7.08 -3.64
C ALA A 46 1.90 -7.36 -4.42
N GLY A 47 3.08 -7.04 -3.87
CA GLY A 47 4.38 -7.29 -4.49
C GLY A 47 4.91 -6.13 -5.35
N PHE A 48 4.35 -4.92 -5.20
CA PHE A 48 4.75 -3.71 -5.91
C PHE A 48 5.46 -2.69 -5.00
N GLU A 49 6.36 -3.16 -4.13
CA GLU A 49 7.07 -2.33 -3.13
C GLU A 49 7.75 -1.10 -3.75
N GLU A 50 8.46 -1.29 -4.88
CA GLU A 50 9.15 -0.21 -5.60
C GLU A 50 8.15 0.83 -6.16
N GLN A 51 6.99 0.39 -6.64
CA GLN A 51 5.99 1.26 -7.26
C GLN A 51 5.09 1.93 -6.22
N ALA A 52 4.91 1.33 -5.04
CA ALA A 52 4.11 1.87 -3.95
C ALA A 52 4.61 3.25 -3.50
N VAL A 53 5.91 3.52 -3.63
CA VAL A 53 6.51 4.84 -3.34
C VAL A 53 5.88 5.94 -4.21
N ALA A 54 5.61 5.66 -5.50
CA ALA A 54 4.99 6.65 -6.39
C ALA A 54 3.56 7.04 -5.94
N PHE A 55 2.80 6.09 -5.39
CA PHE A 55 1.48 6.40 -4.81
C PHE A 55 1.59 7.30 -3.58
N LYS A 56 2.64 7.09 -2.76
CA LYS A 56 2.93 7.96 -1.61
C LYS A 56 3.33 9.36 -2.05
N ASP A 57 4.28 9.46 -2.98
CA ASP A 57 4.85 10.73 -3.45
C ASP A 57 3.82 11.60 -4.17
N GLN A 58 2.85 10.97 -4.84
CA GLN A 58 1.73 11.65 -5.50
C GLN A 58 0.51 11.83 -4.59
N GLU A 59 0.63 11.49 -3.30
CA GLU A 59 -0.42 11.62 -2.29
C GLU A 59 -1.74 10.94 -2.68
N ILE A 60 -1.65 9.77 -3.32
CA ILE A 60 -2.81 9.03 -3.81
C ILE A 60 -3.52 8.35 -2.64
N ASP A 61 -4.64 8.92 -2.22
CA ASP A 61 -5.60 8.29 -1.32
C ASP A 61 -6.55 7.34 -2.06
N GLY A 62 -7.40 6.64 -1.30
CA GLY A 62 -8.33 5.66 -1.84
C GLY A 62 -9.35 6.23 -2.82
N LYS A 63 -9.85 7.45 -2.58
CA LYS A 63 -10.78 8.13 -3.49
C LYS A 63 -10.11 8.46 -4.81
N SER A 64 -8.89 9.01 -4.76
CA SER A 64 -8.10 9.33 -5.93
C SER A 64 -7.79 8.06 -6.73
N LEU A 65 -7.39 6.98 -6.05
CA LEU A 65 -7.16 5.65 -6.65
C LEU A 65 -8.39 5.15 -7.43
N LEU A 66 -9.58 5.27 -6.84
CA LEU A 66 -10.84 4.86 -7.47
C LEU A 66 -11.23 5.72 -8.68
N LEU A 67 -10.67 6.93 -8.80
CA LEU A 67 -10.90 7.84 -9.93
C LEU A 67 -9.81 7.78 -11.00
N MET A 68 -8.67 7.12 -10.72
CA MET A 68 -7.56 7.03 -11.67
C MET A 68 -7.99 6.38 -12.97
N THR A 69 -7.65 7.03 -14.08
CA THR A 69 -7.77 6.47 -15.41
C THR A 69 -6.59 5.57 -15.73
N ARG A 70 -6.70 4.80 -16.83
CA ARG A 70 -5.56 4.05 -17.37
C ARG A 70 -4.36 4.96 -17.62
N ASN A 71 -4.56 6.16 -18.14
CA ASN A 71 -3.47 7.04 -18.50
C ASN A 71 -2.70 7.55 -17.27
N ASP A 72 -3.42 7.83 -16.19
CA ASP A 72 -2.82 8.29 -14.93
C ASP A 72 -1.86 7.25 -14.36
N VAL A 73 -2.23 5.97 -14.42
CA VAL A 73 -1.36 4.86 -13.97
C VAL A 73 -0.19 4.63 -14.92
N LEU A 74 -0.44 4.62 -16.24
CA LEU A 74 0.59 4.28 -17.23
C LEU A 74 1.61 5.39 -17.47
N THR A 75 1.25 6.65 -17.24
CA THR A 75 2.10 7.80 -17.55
C THR A 75 2.23 8.80 -16.41
N GLY A 76 1.19 9.00 -15.60
CA GLY A 76 1.20 9.98 -14.50
C GLY A 76 2.09 9.58 -13.33
N LEU A 77 2.14 8.30 -12.98
CA LEU A 77 2.95 7.79 -11.87
C LEU A 77 4.44 7.56 -12.20
N SER A 78 4.88 7.84 -13.43
CA SER A 78 6.27 7.63 -13.88
C SER A 78 6.82 6.22 -13.64
N LEU A 79 5.96 5.20 -13.72
CA LEU A 79 6.32 3.80 -13.53
C LEU A 79 6.85 3.16 -14.83
N LYS A 80 7.65 2.10 -14.69
CA LYS A 80 7.99 1.23 -15.83
C LYS A 80 6.70 0.63 -16.41
N LEU A 81 6.60 0.58 -17.74
CA LEU A 81 5.38 0.16 -18.46
C LEU A 81 4.85 -1.21 -18.02
N GLY A 82 5.73 -2.20 -17.85
CA GLY A 82 5.34 -3.56 -17.43
C GLY A 82 4.59 -3.59 -16.09
N PRO A 83 5.20 -3.12 -15.00
CA PRO A 83 4.53 -2.95 -13.70
C PRO A 83 3.27 -2.07 -13.78
N ALA A 84 3.31 -0.96 -14.51
CA ALA A 84 2.15 -0.05 -14.63
C ALA A 84 0.91 -0.74 -15.24
N LEU A 85 1.11 -1.53 -16.30
CA LEU A 85 0.03 -2.33 -16.91
C LEU A 85 -0.55 -3.34 -15.93
N LYS A 86 0.30 -4.01 -15.14
CA LYS A 86 -0.14 -4.99 -14.13
C LYS A 86 -0.95 -4.31 -13.02
N ILE A 87 -0.46 -3.19 -12.50
CA ILE A 87 -1.13 -2.40 -11.47
C ILE A 87 -2.52 -1.96 -11.95
N TYR A 88 -2.62 -1.44 -13.17
CA TYR A 88 -3.92 -0.99 -13.69
C TYR A 88 -4.90 -2.16 -13.87
N GLU A 89 -4.51 -3.22 -14.60
CA GLU A 89 -5.43 -4.30 -14.97
C GLU A 89 -5.82 -5.22 -13.79
N TYR A 90 -4.89 -5.48 -12.86
CA TYR A 90 -5.10 -6.46 -11.80
C TYR A 90 -5.41 -5.86 -10.43
N HIS A 91 -5.21 -4.55 -10.23
CA HIS A 91 -5.48 -3.91 -8.94
C HIS A 91 -6.45 -2.74 -9.08
N VAL A 92 -6.07 -1.67 -9.78
CA VAL A 92 -6.89 -0.44 -9.85
C VAL A 92 -8.28 -0.72 -10.42
N LYS A 93 -8.35 -1.33 -11.61
CA LYS A 93 -9.63 -1.62 -12.28
C LYS A 93 -10.50 -2.62 -11.49
N PRO A 94 -9.97 -3.70 -10.89
CA PRO A 94 -10.73 -4.54 -9.97
C PRO A 94 -11.27 -3.81 -8.74
N LEU A 95 -10.46 -2.96 -8.08
CA LEU A 95 -10.91 -2.17 -6.92
C LEU A 95 -12.06 -1.23 -7.30
N GLN A 96 -11.95 -0.55 -8.45
CA GLN A 96 -13.02 0.29 -9.01
C GLN A 96 -14.30 -0.51 -9.28
N THR A 97 -14.19 -1.68 -9.91
CA THR A 97 -15.35 -2.52 -10.23
C THR A 97 -16.04 -3.05 -8.97
N GLN A 98 -15.27 -3.40 -7.94
CA GLN A 98 -15.82 -3.86 -6.67
C GLN A 98 -16.54 -2.74 -5.90
N HIS A 99 -16.00 -1.52 -5.94
CA HIS A 99 -16.61 -0.35 -5.29
C HIS A 99 -17.98 -0.05 -5.91
N LEU A 100 -18.09 -0.01 -7.25
CA LEU A 100 -19.35 0.25 -7.96
C LEU A 100 -20.45 -0.78 -7.65
N LYS A 101 -20.07 -2.05 -7.45
CA LYS A 101 -21.02 -3.11 -7.04
C LYS A 101 -21.48 -2.97 -5.59
N SER A 102 -20.63 -2.41 -4.73
CA SER A 102 -20.93 -2.23 -3.30
C SER A 102 -21.71 -0.93 -3.04
N SER A 103 -21.66 0.02 -3.97
CA SER A 103 -22.38 1.31 -3.92
C SER A 103 -23.76 1.29 -4.61
N SER A 104 -24.23 0.13 -5.09
CA SER A 104 -25.58 -0.01 -5.66
C SER A 104 -26.58 -0.35 -4.54
N PRO A 105 -27.72 0.38 -4.41
CA PRO A 105 -28.73 0.14 -3.38
C PRO A 105 -29.46 -1.19 -3.53
#